data_AF-A0A1L9NKB6-F1
#
_entry.id   AF-A0A1L9NKB6-F1
#
_cell.length_a   1.000
_cell.length_b   1.000
_cell.length_c   1.000
_cell.angle_alpha   90.00
_cell.angle_beta   90.00
_cell.angle_gamma   90.00
#
_symmetry.space_group_name_H-M   'P 1'
#
loop_
_entity.id
_entity.type
_entity.pdbx_description
1 polymer ?
#
loop_
_entity_poly.entity_id
_entity_poly.type
_entity_poly.pdbx_seq_one_letter_code
_entity_poly.pdbx_strand_id
1 'polypeptide(L)'
;MAIRRVRFNMSELAKRAAESVGFSHDQCVNVERLPDGMFNKAFLFTMQDGTQVVGKVPNPNAGRPHYTTASEVATMDFVRNKLNTPVPKVLAWSSNASENPIGSEYIIMEKVGGVQLNKVWPRMNIKQRFELVKTISRYQKAWILYYSKDLQSNSGCILVNEDGSQFKDDRFAIGPSTGRGFLDDGRIDVDFDRGPWNKLYGYKLAIGFRELACVQEMPQLPRSLLGLYGPGTYRRSPSKKIAAIRDYLRMVHFFLPTDDSISSAFLWNPDLHVANIFVNHENLSEVVGIIDWQSSEVLPLFDHARQPYFLDYDGPPATGLSPPDFPHDFDQLNADEKIKAERLYLNMSLATLYRKLTYGKNKRLFKAMEFQQTSSFDMMLFAQNLLIDGEALYRARLLELEEEWPCLPGVQVSGNPPFPLQYTTGEVSSIHEDADKASRSMGLMRGVKESLGELWPEKGIVPPERYDEVRELLRHVKTELIQQLANSEEEKIGWEKAWPFDD
;
A
#
# COMPACT_ATOMS: atom_id res chain seq x y z
N MET A 1 7.83 17.66 -8.63
CA MET A 1 8.44 17.80 -7.28
C MET A 1 7.66 18.64 -6.24
N ALA A 2 6.84 19.64 -6.59
CA ALA A 2 6.24 20.58 -5.62
C ALA A 2 5.49 19.93 -4.44
N ILE A 3 4.77 18.83 -4.68
CA ILE A 3 3.99 18.09 -3.67
C ILE A 3 4.81 17.47 -2.52
N ARG A 4 6.14 17.40 -2.64
CA ARG A 4 7.08 16.94 -1.59
C ARG A 4 7.83 18.10 -0.90
N ARG A 5 7.32 19.34 -1.02
CA ARG A 5 7.89 20.55 -0.39
C ARG A 5 6.92 21.15 0.60
N VAL A 6 7.23 21.02 1.89
CA VAL A 6 6.57 21.73 3.00
C VAL A 6 7.37 22.97 3.40
N ARG A 7 6.70 24.02 3.87
CA ARG A 7 7.31 25.19 4.54
C ARG A 7 6.92 25.16 6.01
N PHE A 8 7.89 25.35 6.90
CA PHE A 8 7.70 25.36 8.35
C PHE A 8 8.86 26.09 9.03
N ASN A 9 8.68 26.51 10.28
CA ASN A 9 9.70 27.16 11.09
C ASN A 9 10.53 26.12 11.85
N MET A 10 11.79 25.91 11.41
CA MET A 10 12.70 24.94 12.03
C MET A 10 13.07 25.30 13.49
N SER A 11 13.22 26.58 13.82
CA SER A 11 13.59 26.99 15.18
C SER A 11 12.48 26.69 16.19
N GLU A 12 11.22 26.93 15.81
CA GLU A 12 10.08 26.55 16.65
C GLU A 12 9.89 25.02 16.72
N LEU A 13 10.28 24.27 15.68
CA LEU A 13 10.27 22.80 15.71
C LEU A 13 11.35 22.26 16.65
N ALA A 14 12.57 22.80 16.59
CA ALA A 14 13.67 22.47 17.50
C ALA A 14 13.34 22.82 18.95
N LYS A 15 12.71 23.97 19.17
CA LYS A 15 12.21 24.41 20.49
C LYS A 15 11.18 23.45 21.03
N ARG A 16 10.17 23.08 20.24
CA ARG A 16 9.15 22.10 20.64
C ARG A 16 9.73 20.71 20.87
N ALA A 17 10.77 20.33 20.12
CA ALA A 17 11.51 19.10 20.35
C ALA A 17 12.23 19.11 21.71
N ALA A 18 12.94 20.19 22.06
CA ALA A 18 13.58 20.36 23.37
C ALA A 18 12.56 20.39 24.53
N GLU A 19 11.50 21.20 24.39
CA GLU A 19 10.40 21.29 25.38
C GLU A 19 9.79 19.92 25.69
N SER A 20 9.66 19.03 24.69
CA SER A 20 9.07 17.70 24.83
C SER A 20 9.87 16.73 25.73
N VAL A 21 11.14 17.04 25.99
CA VAL A 21 12.03 16.28 26.88
C VAL A 21 12.56 17.12 28.06
N GLY A 22 11.96 18.29 28.32
CA GLY A 22 12.26 19.12 29.49
C GLY A 22 13.46 20.07 29.33
N PHE A 23 13.92 20.31 28.09
CA PHE A 23 15.03 21.22 27.77
C PHE A 23 14.51 22.51 27.13
N SER A 24 15.29 23.60 27.21
CA SER A 24 15.05 24.83 26.45
C SER A 24 15.69 24.77 25.06
N HIS A 25 15.26 25.65 24.15
CA HIS A 25 15.71 25.67 22.75
C HIS A 25 17.23 25.80 22.59
N ASP A 26 17.87 26.62 23.42
CA ASP A 26 19.32 26.83 23.47
C ASP A 26 20.12 25.58 23.88
N GLN A 27 19.45 24.58 24.47
CA GLN A 27 20.05 23.30 24.85
C GLN A 27 19.94 22.21 23.76
N CYS A 28 19.29 22.51 22.62
CA CYS A 28 19.28 21.65 21.43
C CYS A 28 20.57 21.89 20.62
N VAL A 29 21.62 21.12 20.91
CA VAL A 29 22.98 21.34 20.39
C VAL A 29 23.19 20.87 18.94
N ASN A 30 22.34 19.99 18.41
CA ASN A 30 22.43 19.54 17.02
C ASN A 30 21.05 19.21 16.41
N VAL A 31 20.89 19.52 15.12
CA VAL A 31 19.72 19.17 14.30
C VAL A 31 20.21 18.52 13.01
N GLU A 32 20.04 17.21 12.90
CA GLU A 32 20.38 16.43 11.71
C GLU A 32 19.11 16.15 10.88
N ARG A 33 19.17 16.33 9.56
CA ARG A 33 18.10 15.90 8.67
C ARG A 33 18.28 14.41 8.32
N LEU A 34 17.31 13.60 8.70
CA LEU A 34 17.27 12.19 8.34
C LEU A 34 16.87 12.03 6.85
N PRO A 35 17.16 10.89 6.21
CA PRO A 35 16.76 10.64 4.83
C PRO A 35 15.26 10.88 4.60
N ASP A 36 14.93 11.68 3.59
CA ASP A 36 13.55 12.04 3.26
C ASP A 36 12.72 10.81 2.86
N GLY A 37 11.66 10.52 3.61
CA GLY A 37 10.63 9.58 3.17
C GLY A 37 9.82 10.11 1.98
N MET A 38 8.96 9.27 1.39
CA MET A 38 8.06 9.72 0.31
C MET A 38 7.10 10.82 0.78
N PHE A 39 6.65 10.73 2.04
CA PHE A 39 5.54 11.52 2.58
C PHE A 39 5.92 12.50 3.70
N ASN A 40 7.12 12.40 4.28
CA ASN A 40 7.54 13.22 5.42
C ASN A 40 8.93 13.80 5.24
N LYS A 41 9.22 14.91 5.92
CA LYS A 41 10.56 15.29 6.37
C LYS A 41 10.76 14.75 7.78
N ALA A 42 11.96 14.26 8.08
CA ALA A 42 12.32 13.78 9.41
C ALA A 42 13.63 14.40 9.86
N PHE A 43 13.70 14.77 11.14
CA PHE A 43 14.82 15.45 11.75
C PHE A 43 15.14 14.82 13.09
N LEU A 44 16.42 14.66 13.37
CA LEU A 44 16.96 14.16 14.63
C LEU A 44 17.49 15.36 15.43
N PHE A 45 16.86 15.62 16.57
CA PHE A 45 17.26 16.67 17.51
C PHE A 45 18.08 16.02 18.63
N THR A 46 19.24 16.60 18.95
CA THR A 46 20.10 16.14 20.05
C THR A 46 20.26 17.25 21.07
N MET A 47 19.95 16.94 22.32
CA MET A 47 20.07 17.84 23.47
C MET A 47 21.49 17.81 24.05
N GLN A 48 21.83 18.80 24.87
CA GLN A 48 23.17 18.98 25.46
C GLN A 48 23.69 17.78 26.28
N ASP A 49 22.80 16.94 26.81
CA ASP A 49 23.11 15.73 27.58
C ASP A 49 23.26 14.47 26.71
N GLY A 50 23.03 14.59 25.40
CA GLY A 50 22.99 13.49 24.44
C GLY A 50 21.62 12.84 24.27
N THR A 51 20.56 13.32 24.94
CA THR A 51 19.17 12.86 24.71
C THR A 51 18.74 13.18 23.28
N GLN A 52 18.06 12.23 22.61
CA GLN A 52 17.69 12.35 21.21
C GLN A 52 16.20 12.09 20.95
N VAL A 53 15.58 12.97 20.16
CA VAL A 53 14.19 12.86 19.70
C VAL A 53 14.09 13.04 18.20
N VAL A 54 13.08 12.43 17.58
CA VAL A 54 12.78 12.58 16.15
C VAL A 54 11.57 13.50 15.98
N GLY A 55 11.71 14.56 15.18
CA GLY A 55 10.59 15.37 14.70
C GLY A 55 10.26 15.03 13.25
N LYS A 56 8.99 14.73 12.99
CA LYS A 56 8.43 14.42 11.67
C LYS A 56 7.47 15.53 11.25
N VAL A 57 7.58 15.97 9.99
CA VAL A 57 6.70 16.98 9.37
C VAL A 57 6.15 16.40 8.06
N PRO A 58 4.82 16.28 7.87
CA PRO A 58 4.26 15.76 6.63
C PRO A 58 4.45 16.72 5.45
N ASN A 59 4.67 16.14 4.28
CA ASN A 59 4.63 16.85 3.00
C ASN A 59 3.18 17.03 2.53
N PRO A 60 2.88 17.93 1.59
CA PRO A 60 1.54 18.03 0.97
C PRO A 60 0.99 16.71 0.40
N ASN A 61 1.84 15.80 -0.09
CA ASN A 61 1.44 14.46 -0.57
C ASN A 61 1.26 13.40 0.54
N ALA A 62 1.27 13.78 1.82
CA ALA A 62 1.09 12.88 2.95
C ALA A 62 -0.34 12.36 3.10
N GLY A 63 -1.33 13.17 2.70
CA GLY A 63 -2.74 12.88 2.82
C GLY A 63 -3.54 14.13 3.19
N ARG A 64 -4.79 13.97 3.62
CA ARG A 64 -5.64 15.09 4.02
C ARG A 64 -5.05 15.79 5.27
N PRO A 65 -4.95 17.14 5.27
CA PRO A 65 -4.56 17.88 6.45
C PRO A 65 -5.44 17.54 7.65
N HIS A 66 -4.88 17.72 8.84
CA HIS A 66 -5.40 17.28 10.14
C HIS A 66 -5.54 15.76 10.29
N TYR A 67 -6.31 15.10 9.44
CA TYR A 67 -6.65 13.68 9.55
C TYR A 67 -5.43 12.75 9.51
N THR A 68 -4.44 13.07 8.65
CA THR A 68 -3.24 12.24 8.48
C THR A 68 -2.44 12.15 9.78
N THR A 69 -2.11 13.30 10.39
CA THR A 69 -1.34 13.36 11.64
C THR A 69 -2.14 12.89 12.84
N ALA A 70 -3.42 13.26 12.95
CA ALA A 70 -4.27 12.85 14.07
C ALA A 70 -4.50 11.32 14.11
N SER A 71 -4.76 10.71 12.96
CA SER A 71 -4.93 9.25 12.84
C SER A 71 -3.64 8.49 13.19
N GLU A 72 -2.48 8.97 12.72
CA GLU A 72 -1.20 8.33 13.03
C GLU A 72 -0.89 8.38 14.53
N VAL A 73 -1.00 9.55 15.16
CA VAL A 73 -0.67 9.70 16.60
C VAL A 73 -1.60 8.88 17.48
N ALA A 74 -2.91 8.87 17.21
CA ALA A 74 -3.86 8.08 17.98
C ALA A 74 -3.68 6.57 17.74
N THR A 75 -3.32 6.16 16.51
CA THR A 75 -2.92 4.77 16.23
C THR A 75 -1.67 4.38 17.00
N MET A 76 -0.62 5.22 17.01
CA MET A 76 0.62 4.97 17.76
C MET A 76 0.38 4.85 19.28
N ASP A 77 -0.46 5.71 19.86
CA ASP A 77 -0.89 5.61 21.27
C ASP A 77 -1.60 4.28 21.54
N PHE A 78 -2.56 3.92 20.68
CA PHE A 78 -3.32 2.68 20.82
C PHE A 78 -2.42 1.44 20.73
N VAL A 79 -1.63 1.28 19.67
CA VAL A 79 -0.82 0.07 19.48
C VAL A 79 0.25 -0.08 20.56
N ARG A 80 0.83 1.02 21.04
CA ARG A 80 1.79 0.98 22.15
C ARG A 80 1.12 0.60 23.47
N ASN A 81 0.03 1.29 23.85
CA ASN A 81 -0.52 1.21 25.21
C ASN A 81 -1.66 0.18 25.39
N LYS A 82 -2.22 -0.36 24.30
CA LYS A 82 -3.28 -1.38 24.34
C LYS A 82 -2.82 -2.73 23.78
N LEU A 83 -1.93 -2.74 22.78
CA LEU A 83 -1.43 -3.98 22.15
C LEU A 83 -0.02 -4.37 22.60
N ASN A 84 0.69 -3.48 23.30
CA ASN A 84 2.11 -3.63 23.67
C ASN A 84 3.03 -3.83 22.45
N THR A 85 2.66 -3.26 21.29
CA THR A 85 3.52 -3.23 20.11
C THR A 85 4.65 -2.24 20.35
N PRO A 86 5.93 -2.60 20.10
CA PRO A 86 7.05 -1.69 20.25
C PRO A 86 6.97 -0.59 19.19
N VAL A 87 6.52 0.60 19.58
CA VAL A 87 6.34 1.79 18.72
C VAL A 87 6.85 2.99 19.51
N PRO A 88 7.64 3.92 18.93
CA PRO A 88 8.17 5.07 19.68
C PRO A 88 7.04 5.90 20.31
N LYS A 89 7.26 6.38 21.54
CA LYS A 89 6.27 7.23 22.22
C LYS A 89 6.21 8.58 21.53
N VAL A 90 5.01 9.05 21.22
CA VAL A 90 4.78 10.45 20.82
C VAL A 90 4.92 11.34 22.07
N LEU A 91 5.76 12.37 21.95
CA LEU A 91 6.12 13.29 23.03
C LEU A 91 5.39 14.63 22.90
N ALA A 92 5.25 15.13 21.67
CA ALA A 92 4.46 16.31 21.34
C ALA A 92 3.98 16.21 19.88
N TRP A 93 2.84 16.81 19.53
CA TRP A 93 2.34 16.82 18.15
C TRP A 93 1.36 17.98 17.92
N SER A 94 1.10 18.30 16.65
CA SER A 94 -0.04 19.11 16.22
C SER A 94 -0.51 18.67 14.84
N SER A 95 -1.83 18.52 14.69
CA SER A 95 -2.51 18.34 13.40
C SER A 95 -3.13 19.64 12.86
N ASN A 96 -3.04 20.75 13.60
CA ASN A 96 -3.52 22.06 13.17
C ASN A 96 -2.34 22.98 12.84
N ALA A 97 -2.05 23.15 11.55
CA ALA A 97 -0.93 23.96 11.06
C ALA A 97 -1.09 25.48 11.33
N SER A 98 -2.33 25.98 11.42
CA SER A 98 -2.63 27.41 11.63
C SER A 98 -2.52 27.86 13.08
N GLU A 99 -2.74 26.97 14.06
CA GLU A 99 -2.76 27.30 15.48
C GLU A 99 -1.41 27.10 16.19
N ASN A 100 -0.33 26.79 15.45
CA ASN A 100 0.97 26.50 16.04
C ASN A 100 2.12 27.25 15.33
N PRO A 101 3.16 27.69 16.07
CA PRO A 101 4.20 28.59 15.55
C PRO A 101 5.18 27.93 14.58
N ILE A 102 5.12 26.60 14.41
CA ILE A 102 5.89 25.88 13.39
C ILE A 102 5.27 26.10 12.00
N GLY A 103 3.98 26.46 11.92
CA GLY A 103 3.28 26.73 10.66
C GLY A 103 3.01 25.47 9.80
N SER A 104 3.09 24.29 10.42
CA SER A 104 2.83 23.00 9.79
C SER A 104 2.36 21.98 10.83
N GLU A 105 1.87 20.85 10.37
CA GLU A 105 1.62 19.69 11.22
C GLU A 105 2.95 19.06 11.64
N TYR A 106 3.00 18.39 12.80
CA TYR A 106 4.22 17.71 13.24
C TYR A 106 3.94 16.61 14.28
N ILE A 107 4.88 15.68 14.37
CA ILE A 107 4.99 14.67 15.44
C ILE A 107 6.42 14.69 15.97
N ILE A 108 6.61 14.98 17.25
CA ILE A 108 7.86 14.73 18.00
C ILE A 108 7.69 13.41 18.75
N MET A 109 8.67 12.51 18.63
CA MET A 109 8.65 11.18 19.24
C MET A 109 10.03 10.72 19.72
N GLU A 110 10.05 9.70 20.58
CA GLU A 110 11.27 8.99 20.98
C GLU A 110 12.08 8.54 19.75
N LYS A 111 13.41 8.73 19.77
CA LYS A 111 14.28 8.01 18.85
C LYS A 111 14.26 6.52 19.21
N VAL A 112 13.89 5.67 18.25
CA VAL A 112 13.94 4.21 18.42
C VAL A 112 15.40 3.76 18.61
N GLY A 113 15.66 3.05 19.71
CA GLY A 113 16.95 2.41 19.96
C GLY A 113 17.17 1.17 19.08
N GLY A 114 18.41 0.71 18.95
CA GLY A 114 18.78 -0.45 18.13
C GLY A 114 19.12 -0.09 16.68
N VAL A 115 18.97 -1.06 15.78
CA VAL A 115 19.40 -0.97 14.37
C VAL A 115 18.26 -1.31 13.41
N GLN A 116 18.15 -0.55 12.32
CA GLN A 116 17.18 -0.84 11.25
C GLN A 116 17.46 -2.21 10.62
N LEU A 117 16.40 -2.99 10.42
CA LEU A 117 16.48 -4.35 9.92
C LEU A 117 17.16 -4.42 8.55
N ASN A 118 16.96 -3.43 7.67
CA ASN A 118 17.59 -3.37 6.34
C ASN A 118 19.13 -3.41 6.38
N LYS A 119 19.77 -2.87 7.43
CA LYS A 119 21.24 -2.84 7.58
C LYS A 119 21.82 -4.20 8.01
N VAL A 120 21.01 -5.04 8.67
CA VAL A 120 21.46 -6.32 9.26
C VAL A 120 20.88 -7.54 8.57
N TRP A 121 19.67 -7.46 7.99
CA TRP A 121 18.96 -8.57 7.33
C TRP A 121 19.80 -9.32 6.29
N PRO A 122 20.57 -8.67 5.40
CA PRO A 122 21.44 -9.38 4.45
C PRO A 122 22.50 -10.26 5.13
N ARG A 123 22.91 -9.92 6.36
CA ARG A 123 23.95 -10.59 7.16
C ARG A 123 23.37 -11.55 8.21
N MET A 124 22.07 -11.50 8.50
CA MET A 124 21.41 -12.41 9.44
C MET A 124 21.40 -13.83 8.91
N ASN A 125 21.80 -14.79 9.76
CA ASN A 125 21.70 -16.20 9.44
C ASN A 125 20.24 -16.69 9.46
N ILE A 126 20.00 -17.87 8.89
CA ILE A 126 18.64 -18.39 8.71
C ILE A 126 17.89 -18.58 10.03
N LYS A 127 18.56 -19.00 11.11
CA LYS A 127 17.95 -19.16 12.44
C LYS A 127 17.48 -17.82 13.01
N GLN A 128 18.27 -16.76 12.86
CA GLN A 128 17.88 -15.40 13.28
C GLN A 128 16.68 -14.90 12.47
N ARG A 129 16.66 -15.10 11.14
CA ARG A 129 15.51 -14.73 10.30
C ARG A 129 14.25 -15.50 10.69
N PHE A 130 14.36 -16.80 10.98
CA PHE A 130 13.25 -17.65 11.46
C PHE A 130 12.67 -17.13 12.78
N GLU A 131 13.50 -16.78 13.77
CA GLU A 131 13.02 -16.22 15.04
C GLU A 131 12.41 -14.83 14.86
N LEU A 132 12.99 -13.96 14.02
CA LEU A 132 12.41 -12.66 13.73
C LEU A 132 11.03 -12.77 13.05
N VAL A 133 10.85 -13.69 12.08
CA VAL A 133 9.54 -13.99 11.46
C VAL A 133 8.53 -14.45 12.52
N LYS A 134 8.94 -15.35 13.44
CA LYS A 134 8.09 -15.77 14.56
C LYS A 134 7.76 -14.64 15.54
N THR A 135 8.62 -13.63 15.68
CA THR A 135 8.36 -12.44 16.50
C THR A 135 7.36 -11.52 15.81
N ILE A 136 7.61 -11.18 14.53
CA ILE A 136 6.75 -10.29 13.74
C ILE A 136 5.33 -10.87 13.58
N SER A 137 5.19 -12.18 13.39
CA SER A 137 3.89 -12.85 13.29
C SER A 137 3.01 -12.73 14.55
N ARG A 138 3.55 -12.23 15.68
CA ARG A 138 2.79 -11.96 16.91
C ARG A 138 2.25 -10.53 16.98
N TYR A 139 2.89 -9.58 16.28
CA TYR A 139 2.48 -8.16 16.25
C TYR A 139 1.40 -7.87 15.20
N GLN A 140 1.07 -8.84 14.34
CA GLN A 140 -0.04 -8.76 13.40
C GLN A 140 -1.39 -8.95 14.12
N LYS A 141 -1.75 -7.96 14.94
CA LYS A 141 -2.96 -7.82 15.76
C LYS A 141 -3.42 -6.33 15.72
N ALA A 142 -4.75 -6.06 15.79
CA ALA A 142 -5.45 -4.79 15.40
C ALA A 142 -5.78 -3.83 16.58
N TRP A 143 -6.25 -2.56 16.49
CA TRP A 143 -7.09 -1.75 15.55
C TRP A 143 -6.55 -0.28 15.40
N ILE A 144 -6.97 0.52 14.39
CA ILE A 144 -6.58 1.96 14.17
C ILE A 144 -7.64 2.88 14.70
N LEU A 145 -7.21 4.04 15.21
CA LEU A 145 -8.07 4.99 15.88
C LEU A 145 -7.61 6.44 15.63
N TYR A 146 -8.58 7.35 15.71
CA TYR A 146 -8.41 8.76 16.03
C TYR A 146 -8.63 8.95 17.53
N TYR A 147 -8.21 10.07 18.13
CA TYR A 147 -8.84 10.47 19.39
C TYR A 147 -10.24 10.99 19.09
N SER A 148 -11.23 10.65 19.91
CA SER A 148 -12.64 11.00 19.68
C SER A 148 -12.86 12.52 19.60
N LYS A 149 -12.02 13.32 20.30
CA LYS A 149 -11.99 14.79 20.26
C LYS A 149 -11.55 15.39 18.91
N ASP A 150 -10.85 14.63 18.07
CA ASP A 150 -10.33 15.08 16.78
C ASP A 150 -11.33 14.77 15.64
N LEU A 151 -12.50 14.21 15.97
CA LEU A 151 -13.60 13.97 15.05
C LEU A 151 -14.81 14.84 15.41
N GLN A 152 -15.64 15.16 14.42
CA GLN A 152 -16.89 15.88 14.64
C GLN A 152 -17.94 15.04 15.42
N SER A 153 -17.84 13.71 15.35
CA SER A 153 -18.69 12.78 16.10
C SER A 153 -17.90 12.09 17.22
N ASN A 154 -18.18 12.48 18.45
CA ASN A 154 -17.44 12.07 19.64
C ASN A 154 -17.98 10.76 20.25
N SER A 155 -18.20 9.74 19.41
CA SER A 155 -18.99 8.54 19.79
C SER A 155 -18.19 7.47 20.54
N GLY A 156 -16.86 7.56 20.57
CA GLY A 156 -15.96 6.48 21.00
C GLY A 156 -15.93 5.31 19.99
N CYS A 157 -15.27 4.22 20.35
CA CYS A 157 -15.28 2.96 19.59
C CYS A 157 -15.58 1.76 20.48
N ILE A 158 -16.19 0.71 19.91
CA ILE A 158 -16.30 -0.61 20.55
C ILE A 158 -15.08 -1.43 20.10
N LEU A 159 -14.33 -1.93 21.06
CA LEU A 159 -13.16 -2.77 20.86
C LEU A 159 -13.49 -4.20 21.27
N VAL A 160 -12.99 -5.16 20.48
CA VAL A 160 -13.21 -6.60 20.68
C VAL A 160 -11.89 -7.29 20.99
N ASN A 161 -11.79 -7.92 22.15
CA ASN A 161 -10.63 -8.69 22.59
C ASN A 161 -10.53 -10.05 21.90
N GLU A 162 -9.39 -10.75 22.07
CA GLU A 162 -9.17 -12.09 21.48
C GLU A 162 -10.13 -13.16 22.00
N ASP A 163 -10.64 -12.99 23.23
CA ASP A 163 -11.66 -13.85 23.85
C ASP A 163 -13.10 -13.51 23.41
N GLY A 164 -13.27 -12.50 22.55
CA GLY A 164 -14.57 -12.01 22.08
C GLY A 164 -15.27 -11.04 23.03
N SER A 165 -14.69 -10.72 24.20
CA SER A 165 -15.23 -9.70 25.09
C SER A 165 -15.17 -8.32 24.43
N GLN A 166 -16.19 -7.51 24.68
CA GLN A 166 -16.33 -6.18 24.09
C GLN A 166 -16.29 -5.10 25.17
N PHE A 167 -15.58 -4.01 24.89
CA PHE A 167 -15.60 -2.82 25.74
C PHE A 167 -15.64 -1.55 24.88
N LYS A 168 -16.24 -0.50 25.43
CA LYS A 168 -16.22 0.82 24.79
C LYS A 168 -14.99 1.58 25.29
N ASP A 169 -14.26 2.21 24.37
CA ASP A 169 -13.24 3.19 24.70
C ASP A 169 -13.69 4.56 24.17
N ASP A 170 -13.88 5.51 25.08
CA ASP A 170 -14.32 6.87 24.75
C ASP A 170 -13.15 7.78 24.33
N ARG A 171 -11.89 7.40 24.60
CA ARG A 171 -10.73 8.19 24.16
C ARG A 171 -10.54 8.13 22.64
N PHE A 172 -10.95 7.02 22.05
CA PHE A 172 -10.63 6.66 20.68
C PHE A 172 -11.89 6.45 19.83
N ALA A 173 -11.82 6.77 18.54
CA ALA A 173 -12.92 6.63 17.60
C ALA A 173 -12.43 6.23 16.20
N ILE A 174 -13.32 5.64 15.40
CA ILE A 174 -13.06 5.36 13.98
C ILE A 174 -13.56 6.57 13.18
N GLY A 175 -12.68 7.16 12.38
CA GLY A 175 -12.97 8.31 11.51
C GLY A 175 -12.87 7.96 10.03
N PRO A 176 -12.81 8.97 9.15
CA PRO A 176 -12.62 8.77 7.71
C PRO A 176 -11.31 8.04 7.39
N SER A 177 -11.28 7.26 6.31
CA SER A 177 -10.05 6.59 5.87
C SER A 177 -8.95 7.59 5.45
N THR A 178 -7.72 7.30 5.87
CA THR A 178 -6.46 7.93 5.41
C THR A 178 -5.70 7.03 4.43
N GLY A 179 -6.36 6.02 3.89
CA GLY A 179 -5.83 5.06 2.93
C GLY A 179 -5.36 5.68 1.63
N ARG A 180 -4.28 5.11 1.07
CA ARG A 180 -3.71 5.56 -0.21
C ARG A 180 -4.74 5.54 -1.34
N GLY A 181 -5.57 4.49 -1.40
CA GLY A 181 -6.67 4.38 -2.37
C GLY A 181 -7.79 5.44 -2.23
N PHE A 182 -7.81 6.25 -1.16
CA PHE A 182 -8.75 7.35 -0.95
C PHE A 182 -8.11 8.74 -1.13
N LEU A 183 -6.82 8.79 -1.46
CA LEU A 183 -5.99 10.01 -1.49
C LEU A 183 -5.21 10.17 -2.80
N ASP A 184 -4.63 9.08 -3.30
CA ASP A 184 -3.73 9.11 -4.45
C ASP A 184 -4.45 9.30 -5.78
N ASP A 185 -3.68 9.67 -6.81
CA ASP A 185 -4.13 9.89 -8.19
C ASP A 185 -5.21 10.99 -8.33
N GLY A 186 -5.15 11.99 -7.45
CA GLY A 186 -6.10 13.11 -7.38
C GLY A 186 -7.35 12.81 -6.56
N ARG A 187 -7.52 11.60 -6.00
CA ARG A 187 -8.69 11.25 -5.16
C ARG A 187 -8.80 12.10 -3.89
N ILE A 188 -7.71 12.76 -3.45
CA ILE A 188 -7.74 13.73 -2.35
C ILE A 188 -8.58 14.98 -2.65
N ASP A 189 -8.69 15.38 -3.93
CA ASP A 189 -9.31 16.65 -4.36
C ASP A 189 -10.80 16.52 -4.75
N VAL A 190 -11.32 15.29 -4.81
CA VAL A 190 -12.73 14.97 -5.17
C VAL A 190 -13.55 14.74 -3.90
N ASP A 191 -14.79 15.23 -3.82
CA ASP A 191 -15.63 14.93 -2.66
C ASP A 191 -16.37 13.59 -2.82
N PHE A 192 -16.30 12.74 -1.79
CA PHE A 192 -16.94 11.43 -1.74
C PHE A 192 -16.87 10.86 -0.32
N ASP A 193 -17.74 9.87 -0.07
CA ASP A 193 -17.79 9.14 1.20
C ASP A 193 -16.46 8.45 1.51
N ARG A 194 -15.85 8.82 2.63
CA ARG A 194 -14.60 8.26 3.16
C ARG A 194 -14.84 7.47 4.46
N GLY A 195 -16.09 7.18 4.79
CA GLY A 195 -16.49 6.47 6.00
C GLY A 195 -16.50 7.36 7.26
N PRO A 196 -16.64 6.75 8.45
CA PRO A 196 -16.58 5.31 8.72
C PRO A 196 -17.80 4.52 8.22
N TRP A 197 -17.59 3.26 7.84
CA TRP A 197 -18.66 2.34 7.41
C TRP A 197 -18.97 1.30 8.48
N ASN A 198 -20.26 0.99 8.69
CA ASN A 198 -20.71 0.02 9.69
C ASN A 198 -21.01 -1.38 9.13
N LYS A 199 -20.87 -1.58 7.81
CA LYS A 199 -21.11 -2.85 7.11
C LYS A 199 -20.10 -3.04 5.99
N LEU A 200 -19.59 -4.27 5.84
CA LEU A 200 -18.67 -4.67 4.77
C LEU A 200 -19.18 -4.26 3.37
N TYR A 201 -20.44 -4.56 3.08
CA TYR A 201 -21.05 -4.22 1.78
C TYR A 201 -21.08 -2.71 1.52
N GLY A 202 -21.31 -1.89 2.56
CA GLY A 202 -21.27 -0.43 2.45
C GLY A 202 -19.87 0.09 2.10
N TYR A 203 -18.84 -0.44 2.76
CA TYR A 203 -17.44 -0.13 2.43
C TYR A 203 -17.08 -0.52 0.99
N LYS A 204 -17.43 -1.75 0.55
CA LYS A 204 -17.13 -2.18 -0.82
C LYS A 204 -17.94 -1.41 -1.89
N LEU A 205 -19.18 -0.99 -1.59
CA LEU A 205 -19.91 -0.05 -2.44
C LEU A 205 -19.23 1.33 -2.50
N ALA A 206 -18.74 1.86 -1.37
CA ALA A 206 -18.07 3.16 -1.31
C ALA A 206 -16.81 3.21 -2.19
N ILE A 207 -16.08 2.10 -2.34
CA ILE A 207 -14.99 1.97 -3.33
C ILE A 207 -15.51 2.24 -4.75
N GLY A 208 -16.61 1.60 -5.15
CA GLY A 208 -17.19 1.79 -6.48
C GLY A 208 -17.72 3.22 -6.70
N PHE A 209 -18.37 3.81 -5.70
CA PHE A 209 -18.84 5.19 -5.77
C PHE A 209 -17.70 6.21 -5.78
N ARG A 210 -16.59 5.95 -5.07
CA ARG A 210 -15.36 6.74 -5.13
C ARG A 210 -14.79 6.76 -6.55
N GLU A 211 -14.56 5.59 -7.17
CA GLU A 211 -14.06 5.54 -8.54
C GLU A 211 -15.03 6.23 -9.52
N LEU A 212 -16.35 6.10 -9.30
CA LEU A 212 -17.37 6.76 -10.12
C LEU A 212 -17.28 8.29 -10.03
N ALA A 213 -17.25 8.84 -8.81
CA ALA A 213 -17.13 10.28 -8.57
C ALA A 213 -15.85 10.85 -9.20
N CYS A 214 -14.70 10.18 -8.99
CA CYS A 214 -13.44 10.60 -9.59
C CYS A 214 -13.47 10.59 -11.13
N VAL A 215 -14.07 9.58 -11.76
CA VAL A 215 -14.20 9.55 -13.24
C VAL A 215 -15.17 10.63 -13.77
N GLN A 216 -16.11 11.10 -12.95
CA GLN A 216 -17.08 12.14 -13.32
C GLN A 216 -16.57 13.57 -13.09
N GLU A 217 -15.80 13.81 -12.03
CA GLU A 217 -15.37 15.15 -11.61
C GLU A 217 -13.97 15.53 -12.09
N MET A 218 -13.06 14.56 -12.31
CA MET A 218 -11.68 14.88 -12.71
C MET A 218 -11.61 15.41 -14.16
N PRO A 219 -11.08 16.62 -14.41
CA PRO A 219 -10.93 17.15 -15.77
C PRO A 219 -9.98 16.34 -16.65
N GLN A 220 -9.02 15.65 -16.04
CA GLN A 220 -8.13 14.68 -16.70
C GLN A 220 -7.99 13.46 -15.79
N LEU A 221 -8.22 12.27 -16.36
CA LEU A 221 -8.03 11.01 -15.64
C LEU A 221 -6.52 10.72 -15.46
N PRO A 222 -6.10 10.15 -14.32
CA PRO A 222 -4.71 9.81 -14.07
C PRO A 222 -4.14 8.87 -15.14
N ARG A 223 -2.83 8.96 -15.41
CA ARG A 223 -2.16 8.06 -16.36
C ARG A 223 -1.79 6.76 -15.65
N SER A 224 -2.20 5.63 -16.23
CA SER A 224 -1.65 4.33 -15.84
C SER A 224 -0.20 4.20 -16.31
N LEU A 225 0.64 3.61 -15.46
CA LEU A 225 2.01 3.19 -15.79
C LEU A 225 2.12 1.67 -16.03
N LEU A 226 0.99 0.95 -16.10
CA LEU A 226 0.96 -0.47 -16.47
C LEU A 226 1.10 -0.69 -17.98
N GLY A 227 0.73 0.29 -18.79
CA GLY A 227 0.78 0.19 -20.25
C GLY A 227 1.21 1.49 -20.94
N LEU A 228 1.66 1.37 -22.19
CA LEU A 228 1.85 2.51 -23.10
C LEU A 228 0.60 2.69 -23.97
N TYR A 229 0.09 3.92 -24.03
CA TYR A 229 -1.22 4.25 -24.61
C TYR A 229 -1.11 5.12 -25.88
N GLY A 230 -0.34 4.64 -26.86
CA GLY A 230 -0.17 5.27 -28.17
C GLY A 230 -1.11 4.74 -29.27
N PRO A 231 -0.89 5.15 -30.53
CA PRO A 231 -1.59 4.62 -31.70
C PRO A 231 -1.70 3.10 -31.74
N GLY A 232 -2.86 2.58 -32.16
CA GLY A 232 -3.11 1.14 -32.26
C GLY A 232 -3.18 0.38 -30.93
N THR A 233 -3.21 1.07 -29.78
CA THR A 233 -3.34 0.48 -28.44
C THR A 233 -4.67 0.87 -27.75
N TYR A 234 -4.84 0.55 -26.47
CA TYR A 234 -6.12 0.76 -25.79
C TYR A 234 -6.43 2.24 -25.55
N ARG A 235 -7.60 2.69 -26.01
CA ARG A 235 -8.08 4.05 -25.79
C ARG A 235 -9.03 4.11 -24.59
N ARG A 236 -8.47 4.51 -23.44
CA ARG A 236 -9.19 4.82 -22.20
C ARG A 236 -10.26 5.88 -22.44
N SER A 237 -11.43 5.74 -21.83
CA SER A 237 -12.48 6.77 -21.82
C SER A 237 -13.27 6.79 -20.51
N PRO A 238 -13.81 7.96 -20.08
CA PRO A 238 -14.70 8.03 -18.93
C PRO A 238 -15.91 7.10 -19.09
N SER A 239 -16.48 6.98 -20.29
CA SER A 239 -17.63 6.11 -20.56
C SER A 239 -17.35 4.62 -20.31
N LYS A 240 -16.17 4.11 -20.71
CA LYS A 240 -15.78 2.72 -20.48
C LYS A 240 -15.50 2.45 -19.00
N LYS A 241 -14.85 3.38 -18.30
CA LYS A 241 -14.64 3.29 -16.84
C LYS A 241 -15.97 3.30 -16.08
N ILE A 242 -16.88 4.22 -16.40
CA ILE A 242 -18.24 4.27 -15.82
C ILE A 242 -19.01 2.95 -16.06
N ALA A 243 -18.86 2.33 -17.25
CA ALA A 243 -19.47 1.02 -17.52
C ALA A 243 -18.90 -0.07 -16.60
N ALA A 244 -17.57 -0.21 -16.52
CA ALA A 244 -16.92 -1.20 -15.65
C ALA A 244 -17.26 -1.00 -14.16
N ILE A 245 -17.31 0.26 -13.69
CA ILE A 245 -17.67 0.59 -12.31
C ILE A 245 -19.15 0.26 -12.02
N ARG A 246 -20.06 0.46 -12.98
CA ARG A 246 -21.47 0.05 -12.85
C ARG A 246 -21.63 -1.47 -12.84
N ASP A 247 -20.86 -2.17 -13.65
CA ASP A 247 -20.82 -3.63 -13.64
C ASP A 247 -20.30 -4.14 -12.27
N TYR A 248 -19.22 -3.55 -11.72
CA TYR A 248 -18.76 -3.82 -10.35
C TYR A 248 -19.84 -3.59 -9.28
N LEU A 249 -20.52 -2.44 -9.29
CA LEU A 249 -21.53 -2.09 -8.30
C LEU A 249 -22.72 -3.07 -8.29
N ARG A 250 -23.04 -3.69 -9.43
CA ARG A 250 -24.05 -4.77 -9.51
C ARG A 250 -23.53 -6.09 -8.94
N MET A 251 -22.27 -6.41 -9.16
CA MET A 251 -21.66 -7.70 -8.82
C MET A 251 -21.16 -7.81 -7.37
N VAL A 252 -20.71 -6.71 -6.78
CA VAL A 252 -19.86 -6.72 -5.56
C VAL A 252 -20.47 -7.44 -4.36
N HIS A 253 -21.81 -7.49 -4.21
CA HIS A 253 -22.45 -8.23 -3.12
C HIS A 253 -22.22 -9.76 -3.20
N PHE A 254 -22.09 -10.30 -4.41
CA PHE A 254 -21.80 -11.72 -4.65
C PHE A 254 -20.32 -12.08 -4.46
N PHE A 255 -19.44 -11.08 -4.43
CA PHE A 255 -18.01 -11.25 -4.20
C PHE A 255 -17.62 -11.19 -2.72
N LEU A 256 -18.55 -10.84 -1.82
CA LEU A 256 -18.26 -10.79 -0.39
C LEU A 256 -18.02 -12.20 0.17
N PRO A 257 -17.04 -12.38 1.07
CA PRO A 257 -16.87 -13.66 1.78
C PRO A 257 -18.09 -13.98 2.65
N THR A 258 -18.39 -15.27 2.74
CA THR A 258 -19.47 -15.82 3.58
C THR A 258 -19.03 -16.12 5.02
N ASP A 259 -17.75 -15.91 5.35
CA ASP A 259 -17.18 -16.10 6.68
C ASP A 259 -16.97 -14.75 7.40
N ASP A 260 -17.88 -14.43 8.32
CA ASP A 260 -17.85 -13.19 9.10
C ASP A 260 -16.54 -12.94 9.87
N SER A 261 -15.78 -14.01 10.16
CA SER A 261 -14.52 -13.90 10.89
C SER A 261 -13.41 -13.23 10.07
N ILE A 262 -13.50 -13.25 8.73
CA ILE A 262 -12.60 -12.50 7.84
C ILE A 262 -13.22 -11.19 7.32
N SER A 263 -14.55 -11.05 7.39
CA SER A 263 -15.29 -9.81 7.10
C SER A 263 -15.11 -8.71 8.16
N SER A 264 -14.71 -9.08 9.37
CA SER A 264 -14.41 -8.16 10.48
C SER A 264 -13.21 -7.25 10.15
N ALA A 265 -13.18 -6.01 10.67
CA ALA A 265 -12.31 -4.95 10.16
C ALA A 265 -11.07 -4.67 11.05
N PHE A 266 -9.88 -5.10 10.63
CA PHE A 266 -8.64 -5.04 11.40
C PHE A 266 -7.79 -3.79 11.07
N LEU A 267 -6.85 -3.43 11.97
CA LEU A 267 -5.66 -2.66 11.63
C LEU A 267 -4.60 -3.60 11.08
N TRP A 268 -3.88 -3.08 10.10
CA TRP A 268 -2.60 -3.59 9.66
C TRP A 268 -1.63 -2.43 9.48
N ASN A 269 -0.36 -2.61 9.85
CA ASN A 269 0.65 -1.63 9.46
C ASN A 269 0.82 -1.74 7.92
N PRO A 270 0.57 -0.66 7.16
CA PRO A 270 0.47 -0.73 5.70
C PRO A 270 1.84 -0.85 5.00
N ASP A 271 2.94 -0.60 5.73
CA ASP A 271 4.30 -0.47 5.21
C ASP A 271 5.33 -1.22 6.08
N LEU A 272 5.00 -2.46 6.45
CA LEU A 272 5.85 -3.30 7.30
C LEU A 272 7.02 -3.91 6.52
N HIS A 273 7.97 -3.06 6.14
CA HIS A 273 9.19 -3.42 5.40
C HIS A 273 10.47 -3.20 6.24
N VAL A 274 11.61 -3.70 5.73
CA VAL A 274 12.89 -3.76 6.46
C VAL A 274 13.46 -2.41 6.93
N ALA A 275 13.04 -1.25 6.41
CA ALA A 275 13.54 0.04 6.91
C ALA A 275 12.75 0.56 8.13
N ASN A 276 11.49 0.11 8.28
CA ASN A 276 10.56 0.54 9.33
C ASN A 276 10.61 -0.34 10.58
N ILE A 277 11.34 -1.46 10.54
CA ILE A 277 11.55 -2.37 11.67
C ILE A 277 12.94 -2.14 12.27
N PHE A 278 13.01 -1.96 13.58
CA PHE A 278 14.24 -1.85 14.36
C PHE A 278 14.38 -3.06 15.27
N VAL A 279 15.60 -3.63 15.30
CA VAL A 279 15.94 -4.80 16.13
C VAL A 279 17.05 -4.46 17.14
N ASN A 280 17.08 -5.20 18.24
CA ASN A 280 18.15 -5.07 19.23
C ASN A 280 19.50 -5.47 18.58
N HIS A 281 20.52 -4.63 18.75
CA HIS A 281 21.87 -4.86 18.24
C HIS A 281 22.56 -6.12 18.80
N GLU A 282 22.27 -6.50 20.05
CA GLU A 282 22.79 -7.74 20.66
C GLU A 282 21.95 -8.96 20.28
N ASN A 283 20.64 -8.76 20.07
CA ASN A 283 19.69 -9.81 19.71
C ASN A 283 18.84 -9.41 18.50
N LEU A 284 19.33 -9.70 17.29
CA LEU A 284 18.67 -9.36 16.02
C LEU A 284 17.28 -10.02 15.81
N SER A 285 16.81 -10.86 16.73
CA SER A 285 15.46 -11.50 16.69
C SER A 285 14.42 -10.76 17.55
N GLU A 286 14.86 -9.79 18.36
CA GLU A 286 14.04 -8.94 19.21
C GLU A 286 13.72 -7.64 18.46
N VAL A 287 12.43 -7.37 18.23
CA VAL A 287 11.96 -6.10 17.66
C VAL A 287 11.82 -5.09 18.79
N VAL A 288 12.55 -3.97 18.67
CA VAL A 288 12.58 -2.88 19.65
C VAL A 288 11.84 -1.62 19.18
N GLY A 289 11.44 -1.58 17.90
CA GLY A 289 10.53 -0.56 17.39
C GLY A 289 10.01 -0.85 15.98
N ILE A 290 8.77 -0.46 15.74
CA ILE A 290 8.11 -0.41 14.44
C ILE A 290 7.67 1.04 14.22
N ILE A 291 8.17 1.67 13.17
CA ILE A 291 7.85 3.05 12.78
C ILE A 291 6.91 3.07 11.56
N ASP A 292 6.57 4.28 11.12
CA ASP A 292 5.66 4.60 10.02
C ASP A 292 4.30 3.92 10.14
N TRP A 293 3.43 4.55 10.94
CA TRP A 293 2.02 4.16 11.11
C TRP A 293 1.08 5.08 10.33
N GLN A 294 1.63 5.91 9.44
CA GLN A 294 0.85 6.79 8.57
C GLN A 294 0.06 5.97 7.54
N SER A 295 -1.12 6.46 7.16
CA SER A 295 -2.01 5.82 6.18
C SER A 295 -2.50 4.40 6.58
N SER A 296 -2.37 4.03 7.86
CA SER A 296 -2.90 2.76 8.36
C SER A 296 -4.44 2.77 8.31
N GLU A 297 -5.07 1.71 7.79
CA GLU A 297 -6.54 1.64 7.61
C GLU A 297 -7.24 0.52 8.44
N VAL A 298 -8.49 0.76 8.87
CA VAL A 298 -9.38 -0.25 9.46
C VAL A 298 -10.15 -0.94 8.34
N LEU A 299 -9.65 -2.08 7.83
CA LEU A 299 -10.21 -2.79 6.68
C LEU A 299 -10.57 -4.23 7.03
N PRO A 300 -11.53 -4.87 6.31
CA PRO A 300 -11.79 -6.30 6.42
C PRO A 300 -10.49 -7.11 6.41
N LEU A 301 -10.40 -8.17 7.23
CA LEU A 301 -9.13 -8.92 7.39
C LEU A 301 -8.56 -9.39 6.05
N PHE A 302 -9.42 -9.78 5.11
CA PHE A 302 -9.00 -10.26 3.80
C PHE A 302 -8.41 -9.17 2.90
N ASP A 303 -8.68 -7.89 3.13
CA ASP A 303 -7.97 -6.79 2.44
C ASP A 303 -6.56 -6.59 3.04
N HIS A 304 -6.40 -6.93 4.33
CA HIS A 304 -5.15 -6.81 5.09
C HIS A 304 -4.27 -8.06 5.13
N ALA A 305 -4.76 -9.22 4.71
CA ALA A 305 -4.14 -10.54 4.93
C ALA A 305 -2.85 -10.80 4.12
N ARG A 306 -2.09 -9.76 3.77
CA ARG A 306 -0.84 -9.86 3.03
C ARG A 306 0.27 -10.51 3.88
N GLN A 307 1.15 -11.23 3.21
CA GLN A 307 2.49 -11.49 3.71
C GLN A 307 3.27 -10.17 3.95
N PRO A 308 4.08 -10.04 5.01
CA PRO A 308 4.96 -8.88 5.19
C PRO A 308 5.96 -8.70 4.03
N TYR A 309 6.13 -7.46 3.55
CA TYR A 309 6.96 -7.14 2.38
C TYR A 309 8.41 -7.63 2.46
N PHE A 310 8.99 -7.78 3.66
CA PHE A 310 10.35 -8.30 3.82
C PHE A 310 10.49 -9.81 3.53
N LEU A 311 9.37 -10.49 3.31
CA LEU A 311 9.29 -11.88 2.85
C LEU A 311 8.90 -11.99 1.37
N ASP A 312 8.64 -10.88 0.68
CA ASP A 312 8.35 -10.90 -0.75
C ASP A 312 9.61 -11.32 -1.54
N TYR A 313 9.41 -12.04 -2.64
CA TYR A 313 10.47 -12.63 -3.45
C TYR A 313 10.03 -12.71 -4.91
N ASP A 314 11.00 -12.79 -5.82
CA ASP A 314 10.76 -12.95 -7.25
C ASP A 314 10.82 -14.43 -7.63
N GLY A 315 9.65 -15.07 -7.76
CA GLY A 315 9.52 -16.50 -8.04
C GLY A 315 8.10 -17.03 -7.82
N PRO A 316 7.89 -18.36 -7.93
CA PRO A 316 6.55 -18.97 -7.85
C PRO A 316 5.85 -18.73 -6.49
N PRO A 317 4.54 -18.41 -6.46
CA PRO A 317 3.84 -18.08 -5.23
C PRO A 317 3.73 -19.27 -4.27
N ALA A 318 4.00 -19.02 -2.98
CA ALA A 318 3.97 -20.03 -1.92
C ALA A 318 2.53 -20.32 -1.47
N THR A 319 1.79 -21.07 -2.28
CA THR A 319 0.40 -21.48 -2.00
C THR A 319 0.29 -22.63 -0.99
N GLY A 320 1.33 -23.45 -0.85
CA GLY A 320 1.35 -24.62 0.05
C GLY A 320 1.75 -24.36 1.51
N LEU A 321 1.78 -25.43 2.31
CA LEU A 321 2.39 -25.48 3.67
C LEU A 321 3.64 -26.38 3.73
N SER A 322 3.96 -27.06 2.62
CA SER A 322 5.17 -27.84 2.41
C SER A 322 6.34 -26.92 2.10
N PRO A 323 7.59 -27.27 2.49
CA PRO A 323 8.78 -26.57 2.01
C PRO A 323 8.78 -26.43 0.48
N PRO A 324 9.37 -25.36 -0.08
CA PRO A 324 9.59 -25.28 -1.51
C PRO A 324 10.55 -26.38 -1.97
N ASP A 325 10.50 -26.71 -3.26
CA ASP A 325 11.48 -27.55 -3.94
C ASP A 325 12.58 -26.69 -4.59
N PHE A 326 13.74 -27.28 -4.85
CA PHE A 326 14.75 -26.69 -5.72
C PHE A 326 14.36 -26.88 -7.20
N PRO A 327 14.88 -26.04 -8.13
CA PRO A 327 14.76 -26.30 -9.56
C PRO A 327 15.28 -27.70 -9.93
N HIS A 328 14.58 -28.42 -10.80
CA HIS A 328 14.94 -29.80 -11.19
C HIS A 328 16.30 -29.91 -11.89
N ASP A 329 16.79 -28.79 -12.44
CA ASP A 329 18.06 -28.61 -13.11
C ASP A 329 19.15 -28.03 -12.19
N PHE A 330 18.91 -27.88 -10.88
CA PHE A 330 19.83 -27.22 -9.94
C PHE A 330 21.28 -27.72 -10.04
N ASP A 331 21.51 -29.04 -10.18
CA ASP A 331 22.87 -29.58 -10.31
C ASP A 331 23.60 -29.15 -11.59
N GLN A 332 22.85 -28.82 -12.65
CA GLN A 332 23.34 -28.41 -13.96
C GLN A 332 23.65 -26.90 -14.03
N LEU A 333 23.06 -26.10 -13.13
CA LEU A 333 23.27 -24.67 -13.04
C LEU A 333 24.75 -24.30 -12.78
N ASN A 334 25.16 -23.14 -13.29
CA ASN A 334 26.47 -22.57 -13.00
C ASN A 334 26.56 -22.03 -11.55
N ALA A 335 27.75 -21.61 -11.10
CA ALA A 335 27.96 -21.20 -9.72
C ALA A 335 27.08 -19.98 -9.30
N ASP A 336 26.93 -18.98 -10.17
CA ASP A 336 26.14 -17.78 -9.88
C ASP A 336 24.63 -18.09 -9.89
N GLU A 337 24.20 -18.96 -10.81
CA GLU A 337 22.82 -19.48 -10.88
C GLU A 337 22.46 -20.31 -9.64
N LYS A 338 23.37 -21.17 -9.16
CA LYS A 338 23.20 -21.91 -7.90
C LYS A 338 23.02 -20.97 -6.71
N ILE A 339 23.87 -19.94 -6.59
CA ILE A 339 23.75 -18.92 -5.52
C ILE A 339 22.41 -18.16 -5.61
N LYS A 340 21.91 -17.87 -6.82
CA LYS A 340 20.58 -17.26 -7.03
C LYS A 340 19.45 -18.22 -6.62
N ALA A 341 19.51 -19.48 -7.05
CA ALA A 341 18.52 -20.50 -6.73
C ALA A 341 18.46 -20.81 -5.22
N GLU A 342 19.61 -20.94 -4.55
CA GLU A 342 19.70 -21.08 -3.09
C GLU A 342 19.08 -19.88 -2.36
N ARG A 343 19.35 -18.65 -2.82
CA ARG A 343 18.77 -17.44 -2.23
C ARG A 343 17.25 -17.38 -2.40
N LEU A 344 16.75 -17.74 -3.58
CA LEU A 344 15.32 -17.83 -3.86
C LEU A 344 14.65 -18.90 -2.98
N TYR A 345 15.23 -20.10 -2.92
CA TYR A 345 14.79 -21.20 -2.06
C TYR A 345 14.66 -20.78 -0.58
N LEU A 346 15.66 -20.05 -0.06
CA LEU A 346 15.64 -19.54 1.32
C LEU A 346 14.53 -18.49 1.54
N ASN A 347 14.29 -17.60 0.58
CA ASN A 347 13.21 -16.62 0.67
C ASN A 347 11.82 -17.29 0.61
N MET A 348 11.61 -18.21 -0.34
CA MET A 348 10.40 -19.05 -0.43
C MET A 348 10.20 -19.85 0.85
N SER A 349 11.27 -20.39 1.46
CA SER A 349 11.19 -21.12 2.73
C SER A 349 10.75 -20.25 3.90
N LEU A 350 11.15 -18.97 3.94
CA LEU A 350 10.70 -18.01 4.96
C LEU A 350 9.22 -17.62 4.77
N ALA A 351 8.79 -17.42 3.52
CA ALA A 351 7.40 -17.20 3.16
C ALA A 351 6.50 -18.39 3.55
N THR A 352 6.89 -19.61 3.17
CA THR A 352 6.23 -20.86 3.56
C THR A 352 6.21 -21.04 5.08
N LEU A 353 7.31 -20.74 5.79
CA LEU A 353 7.35 -20.78 7.24
C LEU A 353 6.32 -19.82 7.85
N TYR A 354 6.26 -18.58 7.38
CA TYR A 354 5.28 -17.60 7.83
C TYR A 354 3.85 -18.13 7.62
N ARG A 355 3.53 -18.60 6.42
CA ARG A 355 2.22 -19.20 6.09
C ARG A 355 1.88 -20.39 6.98
N LYS A 356 2.85 -21.26 7.30
CA LYS A 356 2.71 -22.40 8.22
C LYS A 356 2.53 -22.00 9.69
N LEU A 357 3.23 -20.96 10.15
CA LEU A 357 3.03 -20.38 11.49
C LEU A 357 1.64 -19.75 11.61
N THR A 358 1.20 -19.04 10.57
CA THR A 358 -0.14 -18.44 10.47
C THR A 358 -1.22 -19.53 10.47
N TYR A 359 -1.09 -20.59 9.67
CA TYR A 359 -1.99 -21.75 9.73
C TYR A 359 -2.08 -22.37 11.14
N GLY A 360 -0.94 -22.57 11.80
CA GLY A 360 -0.89 -23.21 13.12
C GLY A 360 -1.36 -22.33 14.28
N LYS A 361 -1.20 -21.00 14.20
CA LYS A 361 -1.39 -20.08 15.34
C LYS A 361 -2.46 -19.00 15.13
N ASN A 362 -2.80 -18.67 13.88
CA ASN A 362 -3.78 -17.65 13.52
C ASN A 362 -4.64 -18.12 12.33
N LYS A 363 -5.49 -19.13 12.59
CA LYS A 363 -6.39 -19.73 11.58
C LYS A 363 -7.31 -18.71 10.91
N ARG A 364 -7.66 -17.61 11.59
CA ARG A 364 -8.49 -16.53 11.03
C ARG A 364 -7.74 -15.75 9.96
N LEU A 365 -6.50 -15.35 10.23
CA LEU A 365 -5.62 -14.75 9.22
C LEU A 365 -5.36 -15.75 8.08
N PHE A 366 -5.11 -17.03 8.37
CA PHE A 366 -4.93 -18.04 7.33
C PHE A 366 -6.13 -18.13 6.38
N LYS A 367 -7.37 -18.22 6.90
CA LYS A 367 -8.60 -18.18 6.08
C LYS A 367 -8.69 -16.93 5.21
N ALA A 368 -8.26 -15.79 5.72
CA ALA A 368 -8.25 -14.54 4.97
C ALA A 368 -7.22 -14.58 3.83
N MET A 369 -6.04 -15.19 4.05
CA MET A 369 -5.06 -15.48 2.98
C MET A 369 -5.62 -16.44 1.93
N GLU A 370 -6.40 -17.46 2.33
CA GLU A 370 -7.03 -18.37 1.36
C GLU A 370 -8.09 -17.64 0.52
N PHE A 371 -8.89 -16.76 1.14
CA PHE A 371 -9.87 -15.96 0.40
C PHE A 371 -9.20 -15.04 -0.63
N GLN A 372 -7.99 -14.53 -0.35
CA GLN A 372 -7.20 -13.76 -1.32
C GLN A 372 -6.77 -14.57 -2.57
N GLN A 373 -6.96 -15.89 -2.59
CA GLN A 373 -6.67 -16.74 -3.76
C GLN A 373 -7.93 -17.07 -4.58
N THR A 374 -9.03 -16.33 -4.38
CA THR A 374 -10.32 -16.58 -5.04
C THR A 374 -10.67 -15.51 -6.07
N SER A 375 -11.34 -15.90 -7.15
CA SER A 375 -11.88 -14.98 -8.16
C SER A 375 -12.74 -13.86 -7.56
N SER A 376 -13.45 -14.13 -6.45
CA SER A 376 -14.22 -13.11 -5.72
C SER A 376 -13.33 -12.01 -5.13
N PHE A 377 -12.18 -12.37 -4.54
CA PHE A 377 -11.22 -11.38 -4.06
C PHE A 377 -10.54 -10.65 -5.22
N ASP A 378 -10.11 -11.37 -6.26
CA ASP A 378 -9.45 -10.75 -7.43
C ASP A 378 -10.35 -9.69 -8.07
N MET A 379 -11.64 -9.96 -8.24
CA MET A 379 -12.59 -8.98 -8.77
C MET A 379 -12.78 -7.77 -7.84
N MET A 380 -12.75 -7.95 -6.51
CA MET A 380 -12.77 -6.81 -5.58
C MET A 380 -11.45 -6.04 -5.53
N LEU A 381 -10.30 -6.69 -5.75
CA LEU A 381 -8.99 -6.06 -5.82
C LEU A 381 -8.84 -5.26 -7.11
N PHE A 382 -9.27 -5.82 -8.24
CA PHE A 382 -9.20 -5.17 -9.54
C PHE A 382 -10.09 -3.93 -9.60
N ALA A 383 -11.30 -4.02 -9.03
CA ALA A 383 -12.25 -2.91 -8.97
C ALA A 383 -11.72 -1.67 -8.23
N GLN A 384 -10.79 -1.82 -7.29
CA GLN A 384 -10.21 -0.71 -6.52
C GLN A 384 -9.35 0.25 -7.34
N ASN A 385 -8.92 -0.15 -8.55
CA ASN A 385 -8.02 0.63 -9.40
C ASN A 385 -8.70 1.17 -10.67
N LEU A 386 -10.03 1.02 -10.82
CA LEU A 386 -10.76 1.32 -12.06
C LEU A 386 -10.65 2.79 -12.55
N LEU A 387 -10.32 3.76 -11.69
CA LEU A 387 -10.01 5.13 -12.10
C LEU A 387 -8.74 5.20 -12.96
N ILE A 388 -7.70 4.45 -12.58
CA ILE A 388 -6.37 4.49 -13.19
C ILE A 388 -6.31 3.47 -14.33
N ASP A 389 -6.60 2.22 -13.97
CA ASP A 389 -6.30 1.01 -14.71
C ASP A 389 -7.56 0.26 -15.14
N GLY A 390 -7.35 -0.78 -15.95
CA GLY A 390 -8.10 -2.02 -15.80
C GLY A 390 -9.51 -2.10 -16.40
N GLU A 391 -10.19 -1.02 -16.81
CA GLU A 391 -11.62 -1.12 -17.15
C GLU A 391 -11.93 -2.08 -18.33
N ALA A 392 -10.99 -2.22 -19.27
CA ALA A 392 -11.07 -3.18 -20.36
C ALA A 392 -10.94 -4.63 -19.86
N LEU A 393 -9.85 -4.91 -19.14
CA LEU A 393 -9.50 -6.23 -18.60
C LEU A 393 -10.51 -6.69 -17.53
N TYR A 394 -11.04 -5.76 -16.75
CA TYR A 394 -12.07 -6.02 -15.74
C TYR A 394 -13.37 -6.51 -16.39
N ARG A 395 -13.81 -5.87 -17.49
CA ARG A 395 -15.00 -6.31 -18.23
C ARG A 395 -14.75 -7.60 -19.02
N ALA A 396 -13.53 -7.84 -19.51
CA ALA A 396 -13.17 -9.13 -20.09
C ALA A 396 -13.21 -10.26 -19.04
N ARG A 397 -12.64 -10.03 -17.85
CA ARG A 397 -12.69 -10.99 -16.74
C ARG A 397 -14.13 -11.23 -16.26
N LEU A 398 -15.02 -10.26 -16.35
CA LEU A 398 -16.46 -10.47 -16.09
C LEU A 398 -17.12 -11.44 -17.09
N LEU A 399 -16.69 -11.47 -18.36
CA LEU A 399 -17.20 -12.45 -19.33
C LEU A 399 -16.76 -13.87 -18.96
N GLU A 400 -15.49 -14.06 -18.60
CA GLU A 400 -14.97 -15.35 -18.13
C GLU A 400 -15.66 -15.81 -16.83
N LEU A 401 -15.94 -14.86 -15.92
CA LEU A 401 -16.57 -15.13 -14.63
C LEU A 401 -18.02 -15.66 -14.75
N GLU A 402 -18.66 -15.52 -15.91
CA GLU A 402 -19.98 -16.13 -16.15
C GLU A 402 -19.92 -17.67 -16.07
N GLU A 403 -18.81 -18.29 -16.49
CA GLU A 403 -18.61 -19.75 -16.37
C GLU A 403 -18.37 -20.18 -14.91
N GLU A 404 -17.64 -19.37 -14.15
CA GLU A 404 -17.34 -19.62 -12.73
C GLU A 404 -18.51 -19.26 -11.79
N TRP A 405 -19.53 -18.55 -12.30
CA TRP A 405 -20.59 -17.94 -11.51
C TRP A 405 -21.30 -18.87 -10.51
N PRO A 406 -21.75 -20.10 -10.88
CA PRO A 406 -22.44 -21.00 -9.95
C PRO A 406 -21.53 -21.56 -8.85
N CYS A 407 -20.20 -21.41 -8.99
CA CYS A 407 -19.20 -21.89 -8.03
C CYS A 407 -18.84 -20.85 -6.97
N LEU A 408 -19.24 -19.58 -7.14
CA LEU A 408 -18.89 -18.52 -6.19
C LEU A 408 -19.69 -18.67 -4.88
N PRO A 409 -19.05 -18.69 -3.70
CA PRO A 409 -19.75 -18.90 -2.42
C PRO A 409 -20.85 -17.87 -2.13
N GLY A 410 -20.65 -16.60 -2.49
CA GLY A 410 -21.67 -15.57 -2.32
C GLY A 410 -22.89 -15.75 -3.23
N VAL A 411 -22.72 -16.35 -4.41
CA VAL A 411 -23.81 -16.70 -5.34
C VAL A 411 -24.62 -17.89 -4.79
N GLN A 412 -23.93 -18.91 -4.29
CA GLN A 412 -24.54 -20.09 -3.69
C GLN A 412 -25.39 -19.76 -2.45
N VAL A 413 -24.86 -18.94 -1.54
CA VAL A 413 -25.62 -18.45 -0.37
C VAL A 413 -26.77 -17.52 -0.77
N SER A 414 -26.67 -16.83 -1.91
CA SER A 414 -27.76 -16.03 -2.49
C SER A 414 -28.79 -16.86 -3.26
N GLY A 415 -28.71 -18.19 -3.25
CA GLY A 415 -29.67 -19.09 -3.89
C GLY A 415 -29.43 -19.36 -5.38
N ASN A 416 -28.20 -19.17 -5.88
CA ASN A 416 -27.81 -19.34 -7.28
C ASN A 416 -28.68 -18.54 -8.29
N PRO A 417 -28.79 -17.21 -8.14
CA PRO A 417 -29.42 -16.37 -9.16
C PRO A 417 -28.67 -16.48 -10.50
N PRO A 418 -29.32 -16.19 -11.65
CA PRO A 418 -28.64 -16.09 -12.93
C PRO A 418 -27.58 -14.96 -12.91
N PHE A 419 -26.62 -15.04 -13.82
CA PHE A 419 -25.60 -13.99 -13.98
C PHE A 419 -26.29 -12.64 -14.26
N PRO A 420 -26.02 -11.57 -13.48
CA PRO A 420 -26.86 -10.37 -13.46
C PRO A 420 -26.48 -9.34 -14.52
N LEU A 421 -25.41 -9.59 -15.29
CA LEU A 421 -24.95 -8.73 -16.39
C LEU A 421 -25.39 -9.36 -17.70
N GLN A 422 -25.87 -8.55 -18.63
CA GLN A 422 -26.25 -8.98 -19.97
C GLN A 422 -25.55 -8.06 -20.97
N TYR A 423 -24.74 -8.66 -21.84
CA TYR A 423 -24.01 -7.96 -22.88
C TYR A 423 -24.54 -8.36 -24.25
N THR A 424 -24.72 -7.40 -25.14
CA THR A 424 -24.99 -7.68 -26.55
C THR A 424 -23.75 -8.28 -27.22
N THR A 425 -23.92 -9.03 -28.31
CA THR A 425 -22.79 -9.60 -29.07
C THR A 425 -21.79 -8.52 -29.52
N GLY A 426 -22.26 -7.32 -29.85
CA GLY A 426 -21.39 -6.18 -30.19
C GLY A 426 -20.59 -5.65 -29.00
N GLU A 427 -21.16 -5.65 -27.79
CA GLU A 427 -20.43 -5.31 -26.56
C GLU A 427 -19.39 -6.37 -26.22
N VAL A 428 -19.72 -7.65 -26.34
CA VAL A 428 -18.77 -8.77 -26.14
C VAL A 428 -17.56 -8.62 -27.07
N SER A 429 -17.79 -8.42 -28.38
CA SER A 429 -16.70 -8.18 -29.33
C SER A 429 -15.87 -6.94 -28.99
N SER A 430 -16.52 -5.84 -28.57
CA SER A 430 -15.81 -4.62 -28.15
C SER A 430 -15.00 -4.81 -26.87
N ILE A 431 -15.46 -5.63 -25.92
CA ILE A 431 -14.74 -5.94 -24.68
C ILE A 431 -13.47 -6.73 -24.98
N HIS A 432 -13.55 -7.76 -25.84
CA HIS A 432 -12.37 -8.51 -26.26
C HIS A 432 -11.37 -7.63 -27.03
N GLU A 433 -11.82 -6.83 -27.99
CA GLU A 433 -10.95 -5.91 -28.73
C GLU A 433 -10.24 -4.89 -27.81
N ASP A 434 -10.95 -4.38 -26.80
CA ASP A 434 -10.37 -3.49 -25.79
C ASP A 434 -9.35 -4.20 -24.88
N ALA A 435 -9.62 -5.46 -24.51
CA ALA A 435 -8.72 -6.27 -23.69
C ALA A 435 -7.45 -6.69 -24.44
N ASP A 436 -7.54 -7.05 -25.72
CA ASP A 436 -6.39 -7.32 -26.59
C ASP A 436 -5.51 -6.07 -26.73
N LYS A 437 -6.14 -4.91 -26.98
CA LYS A 437 -5.45 -3.62 -27.05
C LYS A 437 -4.81 -3.23 -25.72
N ALA A 438 -5.44 -3.55 -24.58
CA ALA A 438 -4.88 -3.28 -23.25
C ALA A 438 -3.69 -4.21 -22.96
N SER A 439 -3.79 -5.48 -23.37
CA SER A 439 -2.71 -6.46 -23.31
C SER A 439 -1.51 -6.02 -24.15
N ARG A 440 -1.76 -5.49 -25.36
CA ARG A 440 -0.73 -4.83 -26.19
C ARG A 440 -0.09 -3.63 -25.48
N SER A 441 -0.88 -2.72 -24.89
CA SER A 441 -0.35 -1.59 -24.11
C SER A 441 0.60 -2.06 -22.99
N MET A 442 0.21 -3.10 -22.24
CA MET A 442 1.03 -3.66 -21.16
C MET A 442 2.29 -4.36 -21.67
N GLY A 443 2.20 -5.09 -22.78
CA GLY A 443 3.35 -5.73 -23.44
C GLY A 443 4.41 -4.70 -23.87
N LEU A 444 3.99 -3.57 -24.45
CA LEU A 444 4.91 -2.49 -24.82
C LEU A 444 5.58 -1.84 -23.60
N MET A 445 4.84 -1.60 -22.52
CA MET A 445 5.43 -1.10 -21.27
C MET A 445 6.40 -2.11 -20.65
N ARG A 446 6.09 -3.41 -20.72
CA ARG A 446 7.01 -4.47 -20.27
C ARG A 446 8.32 -4.45 -21.07
N GLY A 447 8.25 -4.28 -22.39
CA GLY A 447 9.45 -4.11 -23.22
C GLY A 447 10.32 -2.93 -22.77
N VAL A 448 9.71 -1.77 -22.46
CA VAL A 448 10.47 -0.63 -21.90
C VAL A 448 11.09 -0.96 -20.53
N LYS A 449 10.39 -1.67 -19.64
CA LYS A 449 10.95 -2.14 -18.37
C LYS A 449 12.15 -3.05 -18.58
N GLU A 450 12.05 -3.99 -19.52
CA GLU A 450 13.11 -4.95 -19.88
C GLU A 450 14.33 -4.25 -20.49
N SER A 451 14.13 -3.24 -21.36
CA SER A 451 15.21 -2.42 -21.91
C SER A 451 15.97 -1.60 -20.86
N LEU A 452 15.34 -1.24 -19.74
CA LEU A 452 16.00 -0.55 -18.64
C LEU A 452 16.62 -1.52 -17.61
N GLY A 453 16.02 -2.69 -17.37
CA GLY A 453 16.49 -3.64 -16.37
C GLY A 453 16.62 -3.00 -14.97
N GLU A 454 17.81 -3.07 -14.37
CA GLU A 454 18.10 -2.46 -13.06
C GLU A 454 18.04 -0.91 -13.04
N LEU A 455 17.97 -0.27 -14.20
CA LEU A 455 17.78 1.19 -14.34
C LEU A 455 16.31 1.61 -14.32
N TRP A 456 15.37 0.66 -14.29
CA TRP A 456 13.94 0.98 -14.33
C TRP A 456 13.54 1.87 -13.14
N PRO A 457 12.94 3.06 -13.39
CA PRO A 457 12.53 3.98 -12.34
C PRO A 457 11.26 3.48 -11.66
N GLU A 458 11.40 2.53 -10.74
CA GLU A 458 10.27 1.96 -10.01
C GLU A 458 9.53 3.07 -9.24
N LYS A 459 8.22 3.20 -9.48
CA LYS A 459 7.36 4.32 -9.03
C LYS A 459 7.86 5.72 -9.44
N GLY A 460 8.63 5.83 -10.53
CA GLY A 460 9.21 7.09 -11.01
C GLY A 460 10.37 7.62 -10.15
N ILE A 461 11.03 6.76 -9.37
CA ILE A 461 12.11 7.15 -8.45
C ILE A 461 13.45 6.68 -9.03
N VAL A 462 14.42 7.60 -9.10
CA VAL A 462 15.81 7.33 -9.50
C VAL A 462 16.76 7.94 -8.46
N PRO A 463 17.83 7.23 -8.04
CA PRO A 463 18.90 7.83 -7.23
C PRO A 463 19.55 9.01 -7.96
N PRO A 464 19.90 10.12 -7.29
CA PRO A 464 20.50 11.30 -7.94
C PRO A 464 21.71 10.98 -8.82
N GLU A 465 22.51 9.98 -8.41
CA GLU A 465 23.74 9.55 -9.07
C GLU A 465 23.50 8.82 -10.39
N ARG A 466 22.28 8.28 -10.61
CA ARG A 466 21.87 7.58 -11.84
C ARG A 466 20.83 8.37 -12.66
N TYR A 467 20.49 9.59 -12.25
CA TYR A 467 19.40 10.35 -12.86
C TYR A 467 19.64 10.64 -14.35
N ASP A 468 20.82 11.12 -14.71
CA ASP A 468 21.17 11.39 -16.11
C ASP A 468 21.28 10.09 -16.93
N GLU A 469 21.82 9.00 -16.35
CA GLU A 469 21.92 7.66 -16.96
C GLU A 469 20.52 7.14 -17.35
N VAL A 470 19.58 7.11 -16.39
CA VAL A 470 18.19 6.68 -16.63
C VAL A 470 17.49 7.59 -17.65
N ARG A 471 17.69 8.92 -17.57
CA ARG A 471 17.03 9.86 -18.49
C ARG A 471 17.48 9.69 -19.93
N GLU A 472 18.78 9.55 -20.19
CA GLU A 472 19.25 9.34 -21.58
C GLU A 472 18.86 7.94 -22.10
N LEU A 473 18.85 6.91 -21.26
CA LEU A 473 18.36 5.58 -21.65
C LEU A 473 16.86 5.60 -22.00
N LEU A 474 16.03 6.30 -21.20
CA LEU A 474 14.60 6.48 -21.51
C LEU A 474 14.38 7.18 -22.85
N ARG A 475 15.18 8.20 -23.19
CA ARG A 475 15.12 8.88 -24.50
C ARG A 475 15.55 7.98 -25.66
N HIS A 476 16.55 7.13 -25.44
CA HIS A 476 16.99 6.17 -26.44
C HIS A 476 15.89 5.14 -26.71
N VAL A 477 15.36 4.48 -25.66
CA VAL A 477 14.26 3.51 -25.76
C VAL A 477 13.00 4.14 -26.36
N LYS A 478 12.68 5.40 -26.02
CA LYS A 478 11.61 6.18 -26.67
C LYS A 478 11.81 6.24 -28.18
N THR A 479 13.01 6.64 -28.61
CA THR A 479 13.34 6.83 -30.04
C THR A 479 13.23 5.52 -30.81
N GLU A 480 13.81 4.43 -30.29
CA GLU A 480 13.76 3.11 -30.91
C GLU A 480 12.33 2.56 -31.00
N LEU A 481 11.56 2.66 -29.91
CA LEU A 481 10.18 2.20 -29.86
C LEU A 481 9.29 2.99 -30.85
N ILE A 482 9.49 4.31 -30.95
CA ILE A 482 8.78 5.14 -31.92
C ILE A 482 9.14 4.75 -33.35
N GLN A 483 10.43 4.54 -33.65
CA GLN A 483 10.89 4.11 -34.97
C GLN A 483 10.36 2.72 -35.37
N GLN A 484 10.14 1.82 -34.41
CA GLN A 484 9.59 0.48 -34.65
C GLN A 484 8.06 0.46 -34.80
N LEU A 485 7.34 1.36 -34.11
CA LEU A 485 5.87 1.31 -34.02
C LEU A 485 5.13 2.32 -34.91
N ALA A 486 5.76 3.42 -35.33
CA ALA A 486 5.12 4.46 -36.12
C ALA A 486 5.29 4.24 -37.63
N ASN A 487 4.19 4.09 -38.35
CA ASN A 487 4.16 3.91 -39.81
C ASN A 487 3.83 5.22 -40.55
N SER A 488 3.48 6.28 -39.82
CA SER A 488 3.24 7.63 -40.35
C SER A 488 3.70 8.70 -39.37
N GLU A 489 3.81 9.95 -39.84
CA GLU A 489 4.18 11.09 -38.98
C GLU A 489 3.09 11.38 -37.93
N GLU A 490 1.81 11.12 -38.24
CA GLU A 490 0.71 11.20 -37.27
C GLU A 490 0.85 10.16 -36.15
N GLU A 491 1.23 8.92 -36.48
CA GLU A 491 1.50 7.89 -35.46
C GLU A 491 2.71 8.27 -34.61
N LYS A 492 3.77 8.79 -35.22
CA LYS A 492 4.97 9.27 -34.52
C LYS A 492 4.64 10.38 -33.52
N ILE A 493 3.89 11.41 -33.95
CA ILE A 493 3.37 12.47 -33.07
C ILE A 493 2.45 11.90 -31.97
N GLY A 494 1.69 10.86 -32.29
CA GLY A 494 0.85 10.14 -31.33
C GLY A 494 1.66 9.44 -30.24
N TRP A 495 2.75 8.76 -30.60
CA TRP A 495 3.64 8.10 -29.65
C TRP A 495 4.47 9.08 -28.82
N GLU A 496 4.99 10.16 -29.42
CA GLU A 496 5.67 11.24 -28.69
C GLU A 496 4.79 11.78 -27.55
N LYS A 497 3.50 12.03 -27.82
CA LYS A 497 2.53 12.50 -26.81
C LYS A 497 2.11 11.43 -25.79
N ALA A 498 2.25 10.15 -26.13
CA ALA A 498 1.89 9.03 -25.28
C ALA A 498 3.03 8.62 -24.31
N TRP A 499 4.25 9.12 -24.52
CA TRP A 499 5.39 8.81 -23.67
C TRP A 499 5.19 9.40 -22.25
N PRO A 500 5.33 8.59 -21.18
CA PRO A 500 5.03 9.04 -19.82
C PRO A 500 6.26 9.51 -19.02
N PHE A 501 7.46 9.55 -19.62
CA PHE A 501 8.73 9.84 -18.92
C PHE A 501 9.50 11.06 -19.46
N ASP A 502 8.81 12.02 -20.08
CA ASP A 502 9.42 13.30 -20.50
C ASP A 502 9.43 14.37 -19.36
N ASP A 503 8.61 14.17 -18.31
CA ASP A 503 8.45 15.03 -17.12
C ASP A 503 9.22 14.51 -15.88
#